data_AF-A0A651H050-F1
#
_entry.id   AF-A0A651H050-F1
#
_cell.length_a   1.000
_cell.length_b   1.000
_cell.length_c   1.000
_cell.angle_alpha   90.00
_cell.angle_beta   90.00
_cell.angle_gamma   90.00
#
_symmetry.space_group_name_H-M   'P 1'
#
loop_
_entity.id
_entity.type
_entity.pdbx_description
1 polymer ?
#
loop_
_entity_poly.entity_id
_entity_poly.type
_entity_poly.pdbx_seq_one_letter_code
_entity_poly.pdbx_strand_id
1 'polypeptide(L)' 'MTPTDRTMAEHVSHMELFFGDDYRVREMRMTAANGDFTVYRFSNQVYNQPVSAEVFKPEPLR' A
#
# COMPACT_ATOMS: atom_id res chain seq x y z
N MET A 1 -7.29 3.00 -9.32
CA MET A 1 -6.61 2.38 -10.47
C MET A 1 -7.01 0.91 -10.56
N THR A 2 -7.18 0.40 -11.78
CA THR A 2 -7.50 -1.02 -12.05
C THR A 2 -6.26 -1.68 -12.65
N PRO A 3 -5.89 -2.91 -12.25
CA PRO A 3 -4.77 -3.61 -12.85
C PRO A 3 -5.00 -3.83 -14.35
N THR A 4 -3.99 -3.55 -15.15
CA THR A 4 -3.98 -3.87 -16.59
C THR A 4 -3.33 -5.22 -16.86
N ASP A 5 -2.49 -5.70 -15.93
CA ASP A 5 -1.91 -7.04 -15.97
C ASP A 5 -2.95 -8.09 -15.57
N ARG A 6 -2.99 -9.19 -16.34
CA ARG A 6 -3.97 -10.26 -16.14
C ARG A 6 -3.75 -11.01 -14.83
N THR A 7 -2.50 -11.32 -14.49
CA THR A 7 -2.16 -12.05 -13.26
C THR A 7 -2.54 -11.23 -12.04
N MET A 8 -2.26 -9.93 -12.06
CA MET A 8 -2.64 -9.03 -10.99
C MET A 8 -4.15 -8.87 -10.87
N ALA A 9 -4.88 -8.83 -11.99
CA ALA A 9 -6.34 -8.75 -12.01
C ALA A 9 -7.04 -9.99 -11.41
N GLU A 10 -6.39 -11.15 -11.40
CA GLU A 10 -6.90 -12.38 -10.76
C GLU A 10 -6.92 -12.26 -9.22
N HIS A 11 -6.10 -11.37 -8.64
CA HIS A 11 -5.98 -11.19 -7.20
C HIS A 11 -6.55 -9.86 -6.71
N VAL A 12 -6.43 -8.81 -7.51
CA VAL A 12 -6.80 -7.43 -7.14
C VAL A 12 -7.78 -6.88 -8.18
N SER A 13 -8.94 -6.41 -7.73
CA SER A 13 -9.91 -5.74 -8.59
C SER A 13 -9.49 -4.29 -8.87
N HIS A 14 -9.19 -3.53 -7.81
CA HIS A 14 -8.76 -2.14 -7.92
C HIS A 14 -8.07 -1.67 -6.64
N MET A 15 -7.30 -0.60 -6.78
CA MET A 15 -6.64 0.11 -5.69
C MET A 15 -7.03 1.60 -5.72
N GLU A 16 -7.38 2.15 -4.57
CA GLU A 16 -7.73 3.56 -4.40
C GLU A 16 -6.69 4.23 -3.50
N LEU A 17 -6.24 5.42 -3.89
CA LEU A 17 -5.33 6.24 -3.09
C LEU A 17 -6.08 7.51 -2.72
N PHE A 18 -6.17 7.78 -1.42
CA PHE A 18 -6.80 8.98 -0.89
C PHE A 18 -5.70 9.95 -0.48
N PHE A 19 -5.69 11.09 -1.16
CA PHE A 19 -4.75 12.18 -0.91
C PHE A 19 -5.37 13.18 0.05
N GLY A 20 -4.61 13.62 1.05
CA GLY A 20 -4.98 14.77 1.86
C GLY A 20 -4.70 16.08 1.12
N ASP A 21 -5.10 17.19 1.73
CA ASP A 21 -4.91 18.54 1.18
C ASP A 21 -3.43 18.91 0.95
N ASP A 22 -2.50 18.20 1.61
CA ASP A 22 -1.07 18.34 1.42
C ASP A 22 -0.52 17.50 0.24
N TYR A 23 -1.40 16.97 -0.61
CA TYR A 23 -1.08 16.09 -1.74
C TYR A 23 -0.36 14.81 -1.33
N ARG A 24 -0.52 14.39 -0.07
CA ARG A 24 0.09 13.17 0.46
C ARG A 24 -0.94 12.07 0.61
N VAL A 25 -0.53 10.84 0.32
CA VAL A 25 -1.37 9.64 0.51
C VAL A 25 -1.61 9.44 2.02
N ARG A 26 -2.88 9.52 2.43
CA ARG A 26 -3.32 9.29 3.81
C ARG A 26 -3.92 7.91 4.01
N GLU A 27 -4.57 7.42 2.96
CA GLU A 27 -5.20 6.11 2.97
C GLU A 27 -4.98 5.43 1.62
N MET A 28 -4.77 4.11 1.67
CA MET A 28 -4.85 3.23 0.51
C MET A 28 -5.91 2.17 0.80
N ARG A 29 -6.83 1.98 -0.15
CA ARG A 29 -7.75 0.85 -0.15
C ARG A 29 -7.38 -0.09 -1.28
N MET A 30 -7.24 -1.36 -0.96
CA MET A 30 -7.04 -2.42 -1.95
C MET A 30 -8.23 -3.37 -1.89
N THR A 31 -8.93 -3.53 -3.01
CA THR A 31 -10.05 -4.45 -3.14
C THR A 31 -9.57 -5.68 -3.91
N ALA A 32 -9.65 -6.84 -3.28
CA ALA A 32 -9.33 -8.12 -3.89
C ALA A 32 -10.37 -8.49 -4.97
N ALA A 33 -10.04 -9.47 -5.82
CA ALA A 33 -10.93 -9.92 -6.89
C ALA A 33 -12.26 -10.49 -6.37
N ASN A 34 -12.29 -11.00 -5.14
CA ASN A 34 -13.51 -11.50 -4.48
C ASN A 34 -14.39 -10.40 -3.85
N GLY A 35 -13.97 -9.13 -3.95
CA GLY A 35 -14.69 -7.99 -3.39
C GLY A 35 -14.33 -7.63 -1.95
N ASP A 36 -13.56 -8.47 -1.24
CA ASP A 36 -13.01 -8.10 0.06
C ASP A 36 -12.04 -6.94 -0.09
N PHE A 37 -11.89 -6.13 0.95
CA PHE A 37 -10.97 -5.01 0.92
C PHE A 37 -10.15 -4.89 2.18
N THR A 38 -8.93 -4.39 2.00
CA THR A 38 -8.01 -3.99 3.06
C THR A 38 -7.77 -2.49 2.98
N VAL A 39 -7.80 -1.84 4.14
CA VAL A 39 -7.53 -0.40 4.27
C VAL A 39 -6.22 -0.21 5.03
N TYR A 40 -5.31 0.54 4.42
CA TYR A 40 -4.06 1.00 5.03
C TYR A 40 -4.17 2.49 5.31
N ARG A 41 -4.10 2.87 6.58
CA ARG A 41 -4.08 4.27 7.01
C ARG A 41 -2.68 4.66 7.42
N PHE A 42 -2.16 5.72 6.83
CA PHE A 42 -0.82 6.19 7.09
C PHE A 42 -0.84 7.35 8.07
N SER A 43 -0.06 7.22 9.15
CA SER A 43 0.15 8.23 10.18
C SER A 43 1.64 8.40 10.46
N ASN A 44 2.05 9.55 10.99
CA ASN A 44 3.45 9.85 11.34
C ASN A 44 4.42 9.62 10.16
N GLN A 45 3.99 9.96 8.95
CA GLN A 45 4.80 9.77 7.75
C GLN A 45 6.00 10.73 7.78
N VAL A 46 7.19 10.15 7.63
CA VAL A 46 8.46 10.88 7.52
C VAL A 46 8.97 10.69 6.10
N TYR A 47 9.23 11.80 5.41
CA TYR A 47 9.62 11.81 4.01
C TYR A 47 11.06 12.26 3.82
N ASN A 48 11.72 11.71 2.81
CA ASN A 48 13.07 12.09 2.37
C ASN A 48 14.14 12.00 3.48
N GLN A 49 13.88 11.22 4.53
CA GLN A 49 14.87 10.89 5.56
C GLN A 49 15.56 9.58 5.20
N PRO A 50 16.88 9.47 5.43
CA PRO A 50 17.57 8.20 5.26
C PRO A 50 17.00 7.15 6.20
N VAL A 51 16.68 5.98 5.66
CA VAL A 51 16.25 4.80 6.43
C VAL A 51 17.46 3.89 6.59
N SER A 52 17.71 3.40 7.80
CA SER A 52 18.80 2.46 8.08
C SER A 52 18.64 1.18 7.27
N ALA A 53 19.74 0.67 6.71
CA ALA A 53 19.75 -0.61 5.97
C ALA A 53 19.29 -1.80 6.83
N GLU A 54 19.46 -1.72 8.16
CA GLU A 54 19.03 -2.76 9.10
C GLU A 54 17.51 -3.00 9.08
N VAL A 55 16.70 -1.98 8.76
CA VAL A 55 15.23 -2.10 8.70
C VAL A 55 14.79 -3.09 7.60
N PHE A 56 15.62 -3.29 6.59
CA PHE A 56 15.32 -4.18 5.46
C PHE A 56 15.85 -5.60 5.65
N LYS A 57 16.53 -5.89 6.77
CA LYS A 57 17.00 -7.24 7.05
C LYS A 57 15.83 -8.09 7.57
N PRO A 58 15.55 -9.25 6.97
CA PRO A 58 14.51 -10.13 7.45
C PRO A 58 14.85 -10.61 8.87
N GLU A 59 13.89 -10.54 9.78
CA GLU A 59 14.02 -11.19 11.07
C GLU A 59 13.87 -12.70 10.90
N PRO A 60 14.65 -13.53 11.62
CA PRO A 60 14.44 -14.97 11.64
C PRO A 60 13.03 -15.28 12.14
N LEU A 61 12.31 -16.13 11.42
CA LEU A 61 11.02 -16.66 11.89
C LEU A 61 11.26 -17.43 13.20
N ARG A 62 10.55 -17.03 14.26
CA ARG A 62 10.58 -17.70 15.57
C ARG A 62 9.62 -18.89 15.61
#